data_AF-C7DAN4-F1
#
_entry.id   AF-C7DAN4-F1
#
_cell.length_a   1.000
_cell.length_b   1.000
_cell.length_c   1.000
_cell.angle_alpha   90.00
_cell.angle_beta   90.00
_cell.angle_gamma   90.00
#
_symmetry.space_group_name_H-M   'P 1'
#
loop_
_entity.id
_entity.type
_entity.pdbx_description
1 polymer ?
#
loop_
_entity_poly.entity_id
_entity_poly.type
_entity_poly.pdbx_seq_one_letter_code
_entity_poly.pdbx_strand_id
1 'polypeptide(L)' 'MFHVVVLGAYLGVVFDIALHDGNAKTLGVPIYKMLGASRDSICAYASCPLLASDEAYVEFCKDRVAQGYCAIKIHP' A
#
# COMPACT_ATOMS: atom_id res chain seq x y z
N MET A 1 -14.10 -19.36 -18.35
CA MET A 1 -12.79 -19.09 -18.96
C MET A 1 -12.11 -17.83 -18.39
N PHE A 2 -12.82 -16.71 -18.18
CA PHE A 2 -12.26 -15.48 -17.57
C PHE A 2 -11.75 -15.65 -16.12
N HIS A 3 -12.49 -16.39 -15.28
CA HIS A 3 -12.12 -16.57 -13.86
C HIS A 3 -10.85 -17.40 -13.63
N VAL A 4 -10.47 -18.30 -14.55
CA VAL A 4 -9.28 -19.16 -14.41
C VAL A 4 -8.00 -18.40 -14.77
N VAL A 5 -8.07 -17.49 -15.75
CA VAL A 5 -6.92 -16.64 -16.15
C VAL A 5 -6.56 -15.63 -15.05
N VAL A 6 -7.57 -15.04 -14.41
CA VAL A 6 -7.38 -14.09 -13.32
C VAL A 6 -6.75 -14.77 -12.10
N LEU A 7 -7.16 -16.01 -11.77
CA LEU A 7 -6.58 -16.78 -10.66
C LEU A 7 -5.09 -17.09 -10.88
N GLY A 8 -4.70 -17.48 -12.11
CA GLY A 8 -3.31 -17.80 -12.43
C GLY A 8 -2.35 -16.61 -12.29
N ALA A 9 -2.78 -15.41 -12.68
CA ALA A 9 -1.99 -14.19 -12.53
C ALA A 9 -1.78 -13.80 -11.06
N TYR A 10 -2.82 -13.87 -10.23
CA TYR A 10 -2.69 -13.56 -8.80
C TYR A 10 -1.83 -14.58 -8.05
N LEU A 11 -1.91 -15.87 -8.41
CA LEU A 11 -1.05 -16.90 -7.81
C LEU A 11 0.43 -16.62 -8.07
N GLY A 12 0.79 -16.29 -9.32
CA GLY A 12 2.17 -15.93 -9.67
C GLY A 12 2.72 -14.77 -8.83
N VAL A 13 1.90 -13.73 -8.62
CA VAL A 13 2.29 -12.56 -7.81
C VAL A 13 2.55 -12.93 -6.34
N VAL A 14 1.68 -13.76 -5.74
CA VAL A 14 1.85 -14.17 -4.34
C VAL A 14 3.11 -15.02 -4.15
N PHE A 15 3.40 -15.94 -5.07
CA PHE A 15 4.64 -16.71 -5.03
C PHE A 15 5.88 -15.83 -5.21
N ASP A 16 5.84 -14.89 -6.13
CA ASP A 16 6.96 -13.95 -6.36
C ASP A 16 7.26 -13.11 -5.11
N ILE A 17 6.22 -12.56 -4.46
CA ILE A 17 6.36 -11.81 -3.19
C ILE A 17 7.00 -12.70 -2.11
N ALA A 18 6.52 -13.95 -1.97
CA ALA A 18 7.03 -14.88 -0.96
C ALA A 18 8.50 -15.27 -1.21
N LEU A 19 8.89 -15.46 -2.47
CA LEU A 19 10.28 -15.74 -2.84
C LEU A 19 11.21 -14.57 -2.52
N HIS A 20 10.79 -13.33 -2.80
CA HIS A 20 11.57 -12.14 -2.46
C HIS A 20 11.71 -11.94 -0.94
N ASP A 21 10.64 -12.16 -0.18
CA ASP A 21 10.67 -12.12 1.29
C ASP A 21 11.59 -13.20 1.86
N GLY A 22 11.52 -14.44 1.33
CA GLY A 22 12.40 -15.54 1.70
C GLY A 22 13.88 -15.23 1.45
N ASN A 23 14.21 -14.71 0.27
CA ASN A 23 15.59 -14.33 -0.08
C ASN A 23 16.14 -13.25 0.87
N ALA A 24 15.34 -12.22 1.18
CA ALA A 24 15.75 -11.17 2.10
C ALA A 24 16.00 -11.71 3.53
N LYS A 25 15.14 -12.64 3.99
CA LYS A 25 15.31 -13.34 5.27
C LYS A 25 16.57 -14.21 5.31
N THR A 26 16.86 -14.96 4.25
CA THR A 26 18.10 -15.74 4.14
C THR A 26 19.35 -14.86 4.18
N LEU A 27 19.28 -13.65 3.61
CA LEU A 27 20.36 -12.66 3.67
C LEU A 27 20.41 -11.89 4.99
N GLY A 28 19.42 -12.03 5.87
CA GLY A 28 19.35 -11.32 7.16
C GLY A 28 19.11 -9.82 7.02
N VAL A 29 18.51 -9.36 5.91
CA VAL A 29 18.24 -7.93 5.64
C VAL A 29 16.75 -7.67 5.44
N PRO A 30 16.24 -6.48 5.79
CA PRO A 30 14.90 -6.09 5.37
C PRO A 30 14.83 -5.98 3.84
N ILE A 31 13.71 -6.40 3.25
CA ILE A 31 13.55 -6.55 1.79
C ILE A 31 13.93 -5.29 0.99
N TYR A 32 13.63 -4.09 1.47
CA TYR A 32 13.96 -2.85 0.76
C TYR A 32 15.46 -2.65 0.55
N LYS A 33 16.32 -3.21 1.41
CA LYS A 33 17.78 -3.20 1.25
C LYS A 33 18.25 -4.15 0.16
N MET A 34 17.63 -5.32 0.04
CA MET A 34 17.86 -6.23 -1.08
C MET A 34 17.46 -5.61 -2.43
N LEU A 35 16.40 -4.78 -2.43
CA LEU A 35 15.88 -4.09 -3.62
C LEU A 35 16.62 -2.79 -3.98
N GLY A 36 17.63 -2.38 -3.20
CA GLY A 36 18.51 -1.23 -3.52
C GLY A 36 18.41 -0.01 -2.58
N ALA A 37 17.50 0.00 -1.61
CA ALA A 37 17.42 0.99 -0.52
C ALA A 37 17.66 2.47 -0.88
N SER A 38 16.89 3.02 -1.82
CA SER A 38 16.99 4.46 -2.16
C SER A 38 16.63 5.40 -0.99
N ARG A 39 15.84 4.95 -0.01
CA ARG A 39 15.41 5.72 1.17
C ARG A 39 14.98 4.79 2.29
N ASP A 40 15.03 5.27 3.54
CA ASP A 40 14.58 4.53 4.73
C ASP A 40 13.12 4.83 5.12
N SER A 41 12.52 5.89 4.58
CA SER A 41 11.10 6.23 4.80
C SER A 41 10.49 6.95 3.60
N ILE A 42 9.16 6.96 3.52
CA ILE A 42 8.39 7.66 2.49
C ILE A 42 7.13 8.26 3.13
N CYS A 43 6.71 9.46 2.69
CA CYS A 43 5.46 10.06 3.13
C CYS A 43 4.27 9.23 2.61
N ALA A 44 3.41 8.78 3.52
CA ALA A 44 2.14 8.16 3.17
C ALA A 44 1.07 9.22 2.90
N TYR A 45 0.09 8.88 2.06
CA TYR A 45 -1.14 9.64 1.90
C TYR A 45 -2.32 8.88 2.52
N ALA A 46 -3.31 9.60 3.03
CA ALA A 46 -4.54 8.99 3.52
C ALA A 46 -5.47 8.70 2.33
N SER A 47 -5.89 7.45 2.16
CA SER A 47 -6.91 7.07 1.19
C SER A 47 -8.29 7.25 1.83
N CYS A 48 -9.07 8.22 1.36
CA CYS A 48 -10.40 8.52 1.89
C CYS A 48 -11.43 7.53 1.36
N PRO A 49 -12.25 6.86 2.20
CA PRO A 49 -13.36 6.04 1.72
C PRO A 49 -14.45 6.90 1.06
N LEU A 50 -15.44 6.24 0.44
CA LEU A 50 -16.66 6.92 0.01
C LEU A 50 -17.48 7.30 1.24
N LEU A 51 -17.87 8.56 1.36
CA LEU A 51 -18.60 9.10 2.51
C LEU A 51 -19.96 9.68 2.07
N ALA A 52 -20.89 9.74 3.01
CA ALA A 52 -22.30 10.03 2.72
C ALA A 52 -22.61 11.52 2.52
N SER A 53 -21.71 12.43 2.90
CA SER A 53 -21.90 13.88 2.73
C SER A 53 -20.57 14.63 2.68
N ASP A 54 -20.61 15.86 2.17
CA ASP A 54 -19.45 16.75 2.09
C ASP A 54 -18.89 17.06 3.48
N GLU A 55 -19.73 17.22 4.50
CA GLU A 55 -19.30 17.43 5.88
C GLU A 55 -18.50 16.24 6.40
N ALA A 56 -18.90 15.01 6.07
CA ALA A 56 -18.16 13.82 6.45
C ALA A 56 -16.76 13.80 5.80
N TYR A 57 -16.63 14.27 4.55
CA TYR A 57 -15.32 14.44 3.90
C TYR A 57 -14.47 15.50 4.61
N VAL A 58 -15.06 16.62 5.00
CA VAL A 58 -14.34 17.70 5.71
C VAL A 58 -13.82 17.19 7.06
N GLU A 59 -14.65 16.50 7.84
CA GLU A 59 -14.23 15.94 9.13
C GLU A 59 -13.17 14.85 8.96
N PHE A 60 -13.30 13.97 7.96
CA PHE A 60 -12.26 13.00 7.62
C PHE A 60 -10.92 13.70 7.32
N CYS A 61 -10.94 14.78 6.54
CA CYS A 61 -9.73 15.53 6.21
C CYS A 61 -9.08 16.14 7.45
N LYS A 62 -9.87 16.78 8.33
CA LYS A 62 -9.38 17.34 9.59
C LYS A 62 -8.72 16.27 10.46
N ASP A 63 -9.35 15.11 10.60
CA ASP A 63 -8.82 14.00 11.38
C ASP A 63 -7.49 13.49 10.82
N ARG A 64 -7.37 13.35 9.49
CA ARG A 64 -6.12 12.89 8.87
C ARG A 64 -5.01 13.92 8.99
N VAL A 65 -5.32 15.21 8.87
CA VAL A 65 -4.33 16.28 9.13
C VAL A 65 -3.88 16.22 10.59
N ALA A 66 -4.79 16.05 11.55
CA ALA A 66 -4.45 15.90 12.97
C ALA A 66 -3.59 14.66 13.27
N GLN A 67 -3.72 13.59 12.49
CA GLN A 67 -2.87 12.39 12.55
C GLN A 67 -1.50 12.57 11.88
N GLY A 68 -1.23 13.71 11.24
CA GLY A 68 0.05 14.03 10.61
C GLY A 68 0.14 13.63 9.13
N TYR A 69 -0.97 13.30 8.46
CA TYR A 69 -0.94 13.09 7.01
C TYR A 69 -0.76 14.42 6.28
N CYS A 70 0.21 14.46 5.36
CA CYS A 70 0.47 15.62 4.51
C CYS A 70 -0.26 15.57 3.16
N ALA A 71 -0.90 14.44 2.83
CA ALA A 71 -1.63 14.24 1.59
C ALA A 71 -2.85 13.35 1.80
N ILE A 72 -3.95 13.66 1.13
CA ILE A 72 -5.20 12.90 1.19
C ILE A 72 -5.69 12.69 -0.24
N LYS A 73 -6.02 11.43 -0.58
CA LYS A 73 -6.63 11.06 -1.86
C LYS A 73 -8.12 10.80 -1.65
N ILE A 74 -8.96 11.62 -2.26
CA ILE A 74 -10.41 11.47 -2.25
C ILE A 74 -10.82 10.47 -3.34
N HIS A 75 -11.62 9.47 -2.96
CA HIS A 75 -12.33 8.64 -3.93
C HIS A 75 -13.66 9.34 -4.29
N PRO A 76 -13.96 9.54 -5.58
CA PRO A 76 -15.22 10.11 -6.03
C PRO A 76 -16.40 9.14 -5.82
#